data_AF-A0A7C2SI10-F1
#
_entry.id   AF-A0A7C2SI10-F1
#
_cell.length_a   1.000
_cell.length_b   1.000
_cell.length_c   1.000
_cell.angle_alpha   90.00
_cell.angle_beta   90.00
_cell.angle_gamma   90.00
#
_symmetry.space_group_name_H-M   'P 1'
#
loop_
_entity.id
_entity.type
_entity.pdbx_description
1 polymer ?
#
loop_
_entity_poly.entity_id
_entity_poly.type
_entity_poly.pdbx_seq_one_letter_code
_entity_poly.pdbx_strand_id
1 'polypeptide(L)' 'MDLSYQIEYELEVKTYDIDAAGHVNNIVYIRWLEDLRNMLFKKMFDFNNVLSKEYYPVVVSTNIKYKKTIKNV' A
#
# COMPACT_ATOMS: atom_id res chain seq x y z
N MET A 1 -14.33 19.30 -0.54
CA MET A 1 -12.95 18.91 -0.22
C MET A 1 -12.33 18.45 -1.54
N ASP A 2 -11.17 18.97 -1.92
CA ASP A 2 -10.52 18.54 -3.17
C ASP A 2 -9.98 17.11 -3.01
N LEU A 3 -10.53 16.17 -3.77
CA LEU A 3 -10.18 14.73 -3.75
C LEU A 3 -8.99 14.40 -4.67
N SER A 4 -8.34 15.41 -5.25
CA SER A 4 -7.20 15.26 -6.16
C SER A 4 -6.06 14.41 -5.55
N TYR A 5 -5.92 14.36 -4.23
CA TYR A 5 -4.87 13.63 -3.51
C TYR A 5 -5.31 12.30 -2.87
N GLN A 6 -6.51 11.81 -3.18
CA GLN A 6 -6.98 10.50 -2.69
C GLN A 6 -6.84 9.43 -3.78
N ILE A 7 -6.58 8.20 -3.32
CA ILE A 7 -6.68 6.99 -4.10
C ILE A 7 -7.45 5.94 -3.31
N GLU A 8 -8.19 5.11 -4.02
CA GLU A 8 -8.88 3.95 -3.47
C GLU A 8 -8.52 2.74 -4.33
N TYR A 9 -8.39 1.59 -3.69
CA TYR A 9 -8.05 0.34 -4.34
C TYR A 9 -8.80 -0.79 -3.65
N GLU A 10 -9.45 -1.64 -4.46
CA GLU A 10 -10.10 -2.84 -3.98
C GLU A 10 -9.05 -3.90 -3.67
N LEU A 11 -8.97 -4.29 -2.39
CA LEU A 11 -7.99 -5.25 -1.91
C LEU A 11 -8.53 -6.65 -2.02
N GLU A 12 -7.83 -7.49 -2.76
CA GLU A 12 -8.12 -8.92 -2.84
C GLU A 12 -7.18 -9.69 -1.91
N VAL A 13 -7.74 -10.42 -0.94
CA VAL A 13 -6.98 -11.30 -0.05
C VAL A 13 -6.75 -12.63 -0.75
N LYS A 14 -5.48 -13.00 -0.93
CA LYS A 14 -5.09 -14.24 -1.59
C LYS A 14 -4.84 -15.33 -0.55
N THR A 15 -4.90 -16.59 -0.98
CA THR A 15 -4.65 -17.74 -0.09
C THR A 15 -3.25 -17.69 0.54
N TYR A 16 -2.25 -17.19 -0.19
CA TYR A 16 -0.88 -17.01 0.30
C TYR A 16 -0.69 -15.81 1.24
N ASP A 17 -1.70 -14.95 1.39
CA ASP A 17 -1.67 -13.84 2.35
C ASP A 17 -2.03 -14.30 3.76
N ILE A 18 -2.59 -15.50 3.90
CA ILE A 18 -2.99 -16.09 5.18
C ILE A 18 -1.79 -16.79 5.82
N ASP A 19 -1.52 -16.47 7.09
CA ASP A 19 -0.47 -17.12 7.87
C ASP A 19 -0.99 -18.34 8.66
N ALA A 20 -0.10 -18.98 9.40
CA ALA A 20 -0.41 -20.16 10.22
C ALA A 20 -1.47 -19.90 11.31
N ALA A 21 -1.75 -18.64 11.67
CA ALA A 21 -2.81 -18.28 12.61
C ALA A 21 -4.19 -18.12 11.94
N GLY A 22 -4.28 -18.33 10.62
CA GLY A 22 -5.55 -18.35 9.88
C GLY A 22 -6.14 -16.96 9.61
N HIS A 23 -5.32 -15.92 9.61
CA HIS A 23 -5.70 -14.57 9.19
C HIS A 23 -4.66 -13.99 8.25
N VAL A 24 -4.99 -12.87 7.61
CA VAL A 24 -4.05 -12.11 6.79
C VAL A 24 -2.81 -11.77 7.62
N ASN A 25 -1.64 -12.13 7.13
CA ASN A 25 -0.38 -11.81 7.76
C ASN A 25 -0.20 -10.29 7.79
N ASN A 26 0.24 -9.75 8.92
CA ASN A 26 0.44 -8.31 9.09
C ASN A 26 1.40 -7.69 8.06
N ILE A 27 2.32 -8.47 7.48
CA ILE A 27 3.22 -8.01 6.39
C ILE A 27 2.46 -7.60 5.13
N VAL A 28 1.30 -8.20 4.88
CA VAL A 28 0.49 -7.95 3.67
C VAL A 28 -0.05 -6.52 3.67
N TYR A 29 -0.37 -5.97 4.86
CA TYR A 29 -0.80 -4.58 5.00
C TYR A 29 0.29 -3.59 4.56
N ILE A 30 1.57 -3.91 4.79
CA ILE A 30 2.69 -3.07 4.33
C ILE A 30 2.76 -3.08 2.80
N ARG A 31 2.52 -4.23 2.16
CA ARG A 31 2.48 -4.35 0.70
C ARG A 31 1.32 -3.54 0.11
N TRP A 32 0.14 -3.63 0.71
CA TRP A 32 -1.00 -2.80 0.29
C TRP A 32 -0.70 -1.30 0.42
N LEU A 33 -0.07 -0.86 1.51
CA LEU A 33 0.36 0.54 1.65
C LEU A 33 1.38 0.97 0.59
N GLU A 34 2.27 0.07 0.20
CA GLU A 34 3.21 0.31 -0.89
C GLU A 34 2.52 0.44 -2.25
N ASP A 35 1.58 -0.45 -2.57
CA ASP A 35 0.79 -0.38 -3.81
C ASP A 35 0.02 0.94 -3.89
N LEU A 36 -0.69 1.27 -2.81
CA LEU A 36 -1.43 2.52 -2.66
C LEU A 36 -0.52 3.75 -2.82
N ARG A 37 0.64 3.76 -2.16
CA ARG A 37 1.63 4.85 -2.29
C ARG A 37 2.12 5.00 -3.73
N ASN A 38 2.42 3.89 -4.40
CA ASN A 38 2.89 3.91 -5.79
C ASN A 38 1.81 4.44 -6.74
N MET A 39 0.54 4.07 -6.53
CA MET A 39 -0.60 4.62 -7.28
C MET A 39 -0.76 6.13 -7.05
N LEU A 40 -0.71 6.58 -5.80
CA LEU A 40 -0.77 8.00 -5.47
C LEU A 40 0.38 8.78 -6.12
N PHE A 41 1.59 8.24 -6.04
CA PHE A 41 2.78 8.86 -6.61
C PHE A 41 2.66 9.04 -8.13
N LYS A 42 2.20 8.01 -8.85
CA LYS A 42 1.93 8.07 -10.30
C LYS A 42 0.85 9.09 -10.68
N LYS A 43 -0.12 9.33 -9.80
CA LYS A 43 -1.18 10.33 -10.01
C LYS A 43 -0.66 11.76 -9.80
N MET A 44 0.23 11.96 -8.83
CA MET A 44 0.74 13.27 -8.44
C MET A 44 1.97 13.72 -9.23
N PHE A 45 2.81 12.78 -9.68
CA PHE A 45 4.09 13.07 -10.30
C PHE A 45 4.24 12.33 -11.63
N ASP A 46 4.87 12.99 -12.59
CA ASP A 46 5.40 12.29 -13.77
C ASP A 46 6.59 11.43 -13.32
N PHE A 47 6.33 10.13 -13.17
CA PHE A 47 7.30 9.15 -12.70
C PHE A 47 8.59 9.15 -13.53
N ASN A 48 8.49 9.32 -14.85
CA ASN A 48 9.65 9.31 -15.73
C ASN A 48 10.55 10.54 -15.50
N ASN A 49 9.94 11.70 -15.25
CA ASN A 49 10.66 12.94 -14.93
C ASN A 49 11.31 12.90 -13.54
N VAL A 50 10.69 12.23 -12.57
CA VAL A 50 11.29 12.04 -11.24
C VAL A 50 12.52 11.13 -11.34
N LEU A 51 12.38 10.01 -12.04
CA LEU A 51 13.47 9.04 -12.19
C LEU A 51 14.63 9.59 -13.02
N SER A 52 14.36 10.38 -14.06
CA SER A 52 15.42 11.03 -14.87
C SER A 52 16.25 12.04 -14.08
N LYS A 53 15.76 12.48 -12.92
CA LYS A 53 16.44 13.34 -11.96
C LYS A 53 17.08 12.57 -10.80
N GLU A 54 17.11 11.24 -10.88
CA GLU A 54 17.68 10.34 -9.86
C GLU A 54 17.01 10.48 -8.48
N TYR A 55 15.74 10.89 -8.45
CA TYR A 55 14.95 10.93 -7.22
C TYR A 55 14.19 9.61 -7.05
N TYR A 56 14.30 9.03 -5.85
CA TYR A 56 13.63 7.77 -5.50
C TYR A 56 12.85 7.95 -4.20
N PRO A 57 11.56 7.59 -4.16
CA PRO A 57 10.79 7.62 -2.91
C PRO A 57 11.27 6.52 -1.97
N VAL A 58 11.56 6.87 -0.72
CA VAL A 58 11.97 5.92 0.33
C VAL A 58 11.07 6.08 1.56
N VAL A 59 10.68 4.95 2.15
CA VAL A 59 9.92 4.93 3.40
C VAL A 59 10.89 5.02 4.59
N VAL A 60 10.83 6.13 5.33
CA VAL A 60 11.68 6.35 6.52
C VAL A 60 11.04 5.78 7.79
N SER A 61 9.70 5.74 7.84
CA SER A 61 8.95 5.22 8.98
C SER A 61 7.57 4.73 8.55
N THR A 62 7.04 3.75 9.26
CA THR A 62 5.66 3.28 9.09
C THR A 62 5.10 2.91 10.46
N ASN A 63 3.89 3.38 10.75
CA ASN A 63 3.17 3.04 11.97
C ASN A 63 1.80 2.47 11.59
N ILE A 64 1.51 1.25 12.06
CA ILE A 64 0.23 0.59 11.83
C ILE A 64 -0.33 0.12 13.15
N LYS A 65 -1.60 0.46 13.39
CA LYS A 65 -2.39 -0.07 14.51
C LYS A 65 -3.47 -0.99 13.99
N TYR A 66 -3.27 -2.29 14.16
CA TYR A 66 -4.23 -3.32 13.79
C TYR A 66 -5.39 -3.36 14.78
N LYS A 67 -6.63 -3.19 14.29
CA LYS A 67 -7.84 -3.16 15.14
C LYS A 67 -8.65 -4.45 15.10
N LYS A 68 -8.69 -5.11 13.94
CA LYS A 68 -9.46 -6.32 13.70
C LYS A 68 -8.73 -7.19 12.68
N THR A 69 -8.77 -8.51 12.88
CA THR A 69 -8.19 -9.47 11.95
C THR A 69 -9.03 -9.55 10.67
N ILE A 70 -8.38 -9.60 9.50
CA ILE A 70 -9.01 -9.97 8.24
C ILE A 70 -8.80 -11.48 8.04
N LYS A 71 -9.86 -12.21 7.71
CA LYS A 71 -9.84 -13.64 7.44
C LYS A 71 -10.40 -13.87 6.04
N ASN A 72 -9.95 -14.91 5.36
CA ASN A 72 -10.65 -15.37 4.17
C ASN A 72 -12.01 -15.92 4.63
N VAL A 73 -13.09 -15.42 4.03
CA VAL A 73 -14.45 -15.94 4.28
C VAL A 73 -14.62 -17.25 3.52
#